data_AF-A0A8H4N1F6-F1
#
_entry.id   AF-A0A8H4N1F6-F1
#
_cell.length_a   1.000
_cell.length_b   1.000
_cell.length_c   1.000
_cell.angle_alpha   90.00
_cell.angle_beta   90.00
_cell.angle_gamma   90.00
#
_symmetry.space_group_name_H-M   'P 1'
#
loop_
_entity.id
_entity.type
_entity.pdbx_description
1 polymer ?
#
loop_
_entity_poly.entity_id
_entity_poly.type
_entity_poly.pdbx_seq_one_letter_code
_entity_poly.pdbx_strand_id
1 'polypeptide(L)'
;MRSADQGWADFGGHGTYHNSHTWFDASILRPTQIPATEGRLEDIVTEKFRTPADARESLREHGWDFVENDESLVWRVHNNITAQAGYSYYRVEWDAGTKTNLEDPEAMGDGGGFLDKLTPGRVVVLWAVAEQQAWINKVQDATIEIGYDIV
;
A
#
# COMPACT_ATOMS: atom_id res chain seq x y z
N MET A 1 -5.17 7.91 5.40
CA MET A 1 -3.75 8.32 5.30
C MET A 1 -3.66 9.83 5.26
N ARG A 2 -2.66 10.41 5.94
CA ARG A 2 -2.30 11.82 5.82
C ARG A 2 -0.89 11.93 5.23
N SER A 3 -0.80 12.39 3.99
CA SER A 3 0.47 12.36 3.24
C SER A 3 0.59 13.50 2.23
N ALA A 4 1.78 13.63 1.65
CA ALA A 4 2.09 14.60 0.61
C ALA A 4 3.19 14.09 -0.33
N ASP A 5 3.22 14.66 -1.53
CA ASP A 5 4.34 14.52 -2.45
C ASP A 5 5.55 15.35 -1.97
N GLN A 6 6.73 15.17 -2.61
CA GLN A 6 7.89 16.02 -2.29
C GLN A 6 7.61 17.50 -2.62
N GLY A 7 6.81 17.79 -3.65
CA GLY A 7 6.21 19.10 -3.85
C GLY A 7 6.88 20.04 -4.86
N TRP A 8 7.71 19.55 -5.78
CA TRP A 8 8.43 20.44 -6.73
C TRP A 8 8.52 19.95 -8.18
N ALA A 9 8.43 18.65 -8.45
CA ALA A 9 8.42 18.12 -9.82
C ALA A 9 7.05 17.53 -10.15
N ASP A 10 6.47 17.93 -11.27
CA ASP A 10 5.11 17.55 -11.67
C ASP A 10 5.00 16.73 -12.96
N PHE A 11 5.99 16.80 -13.86
CA PHE A 11 5.91 16.23 -15.20
C PHE A 11 4.55 16.48 -15.90
N GLY A 12 3.96 17.67 -15.69
CA GLY A 12 2.67 18.05 -16.27
C GLY A 12 1.42 17.67 -15.47
N GLY A 13 1.55 17.04 -14.30
CA GLY A 13 0.44 16.64 -13.42
C GLY A 13 0.13 17.60 -12.27
N HIS A 14 0.64 18.83 -12.29
CA HIS A 14 0.65 19.71 -11.11
C HIS A 14 -0.74 19.86 -10.47
N GLY A 15 -0.85 19.52 -9.17
CA GLY A 15 -2.09 19.69 -8.43
C GLY A 15 -3.19 18.67 -8.76
N THR A 16 -2.88 17.63 -9.53
CA THR A 16 -3.80 16.52 -9.84
C THR A 16 -3.19 15.18 -9.40
N TYR A 17 -3.91 14.07 -9.63
CA TYR A 17 -3.36 12.72 -9.44
C TYR A 17 -2.67 12.17 -10.70
N HIS A 18 -2.81 12.87 -11.82
CA HIS A 18 -2.12 12.55 -13.07
C HIS A 18 -0.60 12.66 -12.89
N ASN A 19 0.15 11.74 -13.50
CA ASN A 19 1.61 11.67 -13.40
C ASN A 19 2.14 11.75 -11.95
N SER A 20 1.40 11.16 -11.00
CA SER A 20 1.87 11.04 -9.63
C SER A 20 2.93 9.96 -9.52
N HIS A 21 4.05 10.30 -8.89
CA HIS A 21 5.16 9.37 -8.65
C HIS A 21 5.36 9.07 -7.16
N THR A 22 4.40 9.45 -6.32
CA THR A 22 4.35 9.06 -4.91
C THR A 22 2.96 8.52 -4.57
N TRP A 23 2.88 7.32 -4.03
CA TRP A 23 1.60 6.63 -3.80
C TRP A 23 1.69 5.61 -2.68
N PHE A 24 0.55 4.97 -2.41
CA PHE A 24 0.43 3.86 -1.49
C PHE A 24 -0.02 2.60 -2.21
N ASP A 25 0.63 1.50 -1.87
CA ASP A 25 0.26 0.16 -2.29
C ASP A 25 -0.03 -0.70 -1.06
N ALA A 26 -0.95 -1.66 -1.18
CA ALA A 26 -1.22 -2.65 -0.16
C ALA A 26 -0.78 -4.04 -0.61
N SER A 27 -0.30 -4.85 0.32
CA SER A 27 -0.04 -6.27 0.11
C SER A 27 -0.70 -7.10 1.21
N ILE A 28 -0.95 -8.37 0.90
CA ILE A 28 -1.37 -9.36 1.90
C ILE A 28 -0.20 -10.33 2.10
N LEU A 29 0.18 -10.54 3.36
CA LEU A 29 1.17 -11.53 3.76
C LEU A 29 0.48 -12.75 4.36
N ARG A 30 1.03 -13.92 4.08
CA ARG A 30 0.63 -15.20 4.69
C ARG A 30 1.79 -15.80 5.47
N PRO A 31 1.53 -16.49 6.59
CA PRO A 31 2.56 -17.24 7.27
C PRO A 31 3.06 -18.38 6.37
N THR A 32 4.35 -18.67 6.47
CA THR A 32 5.00 -19.81 5.82
C THR A 32 5.11 -21.00 6.80
N GLN A 33 5.78 -22.07 6.40
CA GLN A 33 6.05 -23.22 7.30
C GLN A 33 7.14 -22.93 8.34
N ILE A 34 7.92 -21.87 8.16
CA ILE A 34 8.81 -21.36 9.20
C ILE A 34 7.91 -20.68 10.24
N PRO A 35 8.01 -21.03 11.54
CA PRO A 35 7.29 -20.32 12.58
C PRO A 35 7.55 -18.83 12.43
N ALA A 36 6.48 -18.04 12.29
CA ALA A 36 6.62 -16.58 12.25
C ALA A 36 7.38 -16.14 13.50
N THR A 37 8.38 -15.28 13.31
CA THR A 37 9.18 -14.78 14.44
C THR A 37 8.25 -14.10 15.44
N GLU A 38 8.41 -14.38 16.75
CA GLU A 38 7.65 -13.68 17.78
C GLU A 38 8.01 -12.18 17.75
N GLY A 39 7.06 -11.34 17.36
CA GLY A 39 7.25 -9.89 17.22
C GLY A 39 6.28 -9.27 16.23
N ARG A 40 6.15 -7.94 16.24
CA ARG A 40 5.35 -7.24 15.22
C ARG A 40 6.21 -7.10 13.96
N LEU A 41 5.59 -7.21 12.79
CA LEU A 41 6.31 -7.19 11.51
C LEU A 41 7.10 -5.89 11.31
N GLU A 42 6.55 -4.77 11.79
CA GLU A 42 7.18 -3.45 11.80
C GLU A 42 8.44 -3.34 12.68
N ASP A 43 8.59 -4.21 13.68
CA ASP A 43 9.78 -4.23 14.55
C ASP A 43 10.91 -5.04 13.91
N ILE A 44 10.57 -5.91 12.95
CA ILE A 44 11.47 -6.89 12.33
C ILE A 44 11.98 -6.38 10.99
N VAL A 45 11.10 -5.72 10.20
CA VAL A 45 11.42 -5.23 8.87
C VAL A 45 11.56 -3.71 8.91
N THR A 46 12.77 -3.23 9.20
CA THR A 46 13.06 -1.78 9.35
C THR A 46 13.73 -1.15 8.13
N GLU A 47 14.13 -1.97 7.15
CA GLU A 47 14.85 -1.51 5.97
C GLU A 47 13.92 -0.89 4.91
N LYS A 48 14.51 -0.12 4.00
CA LYS A 48 13.79 0.42 2.84
C LYS A 48 14.06 -0.45 1.63
N PHE A 49 12.99 -0.80 0.92
CA PHE A 49 13.07 -1.57 -0.31
C PHE A 49 12.86 -0.69 -1.52
N ARG A 50 13.44 -1.08 -2.66
CA ARG A 50 13.22 -0.40 -3.94
C ARG A 50 11.82 -0.68 -4.48
N THR A 51 11.35 -1.92 -4.32
CA THR A 51 9.99 -2.36 -4.63
C THR A 51 9.48 -3.30 -3.52
N PRO A 52 8.16 -3.47 -3.36
CA PRO A 52 7.61 -4.49 -2.46
C PRO A 52 8.13 -5.91 -2.76
N ALA A 53 8.39 -6.22 -4.03
CA ALA A 53 8.94 -7.53 -4.42
C ALA A 53 10.34 -7.78 -3.84
N ASP A 54 11.16 -6.75 -3.71
CA ASP A 54 12.51 -6.85 -3.12
C ASP A 54 12.46 -7.20 -1.63
N ALA A 55 11.33 -6.93 -0.95
CA ALA A 55 11.13 -7.29 0.46
C ALA A 55 10.87 -8.80 0.66
N ARG A 56 10.62 -9.56 -0.40
CA ARG A 56 10.16 -10.96 -0.31
C ARG A 56 11.16 -11.87 0.41
N GLU A 57 12.46 -11.71 0.16
CA GLU A 57 13.48 -12.52 0.82
C GLU A 57 13.54 -12.24 2.33
N SER A 58 13.65 -10.95 2.69
CA SER A 58 13.63 -10.48 4.08
C SER A 58 12.36 -10.93 4.83
N LEU A 59 11.18 -10.85 4.20
CA LEU A 59 9.93 -11.33 4.78
C LEU A 59 9.93 -12.86 5.01
N ARG A 60 10.48 -13.63 4.06
CA ARG A 60 10.55 -15.09 4.14
C ARG A 60 11.47 -15.58 5.23
N GLU A 61 12.58 -14.90 5.46
CA GLU A 61 13.48 -15.18 6.59
C GLU A 61 12.75 -15.08 7.94
N HIS A 62 11.70 -14.26 8.01
CA HIS A 62 10.89 -14.04 9.21
C HIS A 62 9.56 -14.80 9.20
N GLY A 63 9.39 -15.73 8.27
CA GLY A 63 8.24 -16.63 8.22
C GLY A 63 7.03 -16.10 7.45
N TRP A 64 7.17 -15.05 6.65
CA TRP A 64 6.10 -14.43 5.86
C TRP A 64 6.36 -14.52 4.36
N ASP A 65 5.32 -14.72 3.56
CA ASP A 65 5.41 -14.60 2.10
C ASP A 65 4.21 -13.80 1.57
N PHE A 66 4.38 -13.18 0.41
CA PHE A 66 3.29 -12.47 -0.26
C PHE A 66 2.20 -13.45 -0.71
N VAL A 67 0.96 -12.99 -0.62
CA VAL A 67 -0.16 -13.55 -1.36
C VAL A 67 -0.18 -12.90 -2.74
N GLU A 68 -0.12 -13.74 -3.77
CA GLU A 68 -0.06 -13.30 -5.17
C GLU A 68 -1.43 -12.83 -5.67
N ASN A 69 -1.41 -11.72 -6.41
CA ASN A 69 -2.53 -11.12 -7.12
C ASN A 69 -2.29 -11.22 -8.62
N ASP A 70 -2.58 -12.39 -9.19
CA ASP A 70 -2.22 -12.74 -10.56
C ASP A 70 -0.72 -12.51 -10.82
N GLU A 71 -0.36 -11.48 -11.59
CA GLU A 71 1.03 -11.13 -11.91
C GLU A 71 1.63 -10.05 -10.97
N SER A 72 0.87 -9.62 -9.95
CA SER A 72 1.26 -8.58 -8.99
C SER A 72 1.37 -9.11 -7.54
N LEU A 73 2.16 -8.41 -6.72
CA LEU A 73 2.23 -8.61 -5.26
C LEU A 73 1.51 -7.51 -4.47
N VAL A 74 0.92 -6.56 -5.20
CA VAL A 74 0.34 -5.34 -4.63
C VAL A 74 -1.01 -5.02 -5.25
N TRP A 75 -1.80 -4.29 -4.47
CA TRP A 75 -2.97 -3.55 -4.90
C TRP A 75 -2.69 -2.06 -4.74
N ARG A 76 -2.94 -1.28 -5.79
CA ARG A 76 -2.86 0.18 -5.70
C ARG A 76 -3.90 0.69 -4.72
N VAL A 77 -3.48 1.51 -3.76
CA VAL A 77 -4.38 2.11 -2.77
C VAL A 77 -4.71 3.53 -3.20
N HIS A 78 -3.75 4.45 -3.16
CA HIS A 78 -3.99 5.86 -3.47
C HIS A 78 -2.71 6.61 -3.87
N ASN A 79 -2.80 7.51 -4.84
CA ASN A 79 -1.74 8.41 -5.26
C ASN A 79 -1.75 9.70 -4.44
N ASN A 80 -0.59 10.27 -4.12
CA ASN A 80 -0.56 11.65 -3.64
C ASN A 80 -0.85 12.61 -4.80
N ILE A 81 -1.26 13.82 -4.46
CA ILE A 81 -1.40 14.89 -5.45
C ILE A 81 -0.01 15.34 -5.90
N THR A 82 0.21 15.33 -7.20
CA THR A 82 1.49 15.60 -7.86
C THR A 82 1.99 17.02 -7.58
N ALA A 83 3.29 17.13 -7.23
CA ALA A 83 3.98 18.38 -6.89
C ALA A 83 3.29 19.22 -5.80
N GLN A 84 2.58 18.58 -4.87
CA GLN A 84 2.01 19.23 -3.70
C GLN A 84 2.77 18.84 -2.42
N ALA A 85 3.46 19.82 -1.81
CA ALA A 85 4.15 19.62 -0.53
C ALA A 85 3.20 19.61 0.68
N GLY A 86 1.96 20.10 0.51
CA GLY A 86 0.96 20.20 1.57
C GLY A 86 0.32 18.86 1.88
N TYR A 87 0.24 18.52 3.16
CA TYR A 87 -0.42 17.29 3.62
C TYR A 87 -1.92 17.32 3.33
N SER A 88 -2.38 16.28 2.65
CA SER A 88 -3.80 16.01 2.40
C SER A 88 -4.24 14.76 3.14
N TYR A 89 -5.55 14.62 3.33
CA TYR A 89 -6.15 13.42 3.92
C TYR A 89 -6.82 12.59 2.82
N TYR A 90 -6.44 11.32 2.75
CA TYR A 90 -6.97 10.34 1.81
C TYR A 90 -7.64 9.20 2.56
N ARG A 91 -8.81 8.78 2.10
CA ARG A 91 -9.57 7.64 2.64
C ARG A 91 -9.94 6.74 1.46
N VAL A 92 -9.62 5.45 1.59
CA VAL A 92 -9.95 4.41 0.62
C VAL A 92 -10.71 3.35 1.37
N GLU A 93 -11.85 2.94 0.83
CA GLU A 93 -12.69 1.89 1.38
C GLU A 93 -12.97 0.87 0.28
N TRP A 94 -12.83 -0.40 0.66
CA TRP A 94 -13.20 -1.54 -0.17
C TRP A 94 -14.18 -2.38 0.63
N ASP A 95 -15.30 -2.71 0.00
CA ASP A 95 -16.37 -3.50 0.62
C ASP A 95 -16.57 -4.81 -0.16
N ALA A 96 -16.64 -5.92 0.56
CA ALA A 96 -16.78 -7.23 -0.06
C ALA A 96 -18.11 -7.34 -0.82
N GLY A 97 -18.04 -7.85 -2.05
CA GLY A 97 -19.22 -7.98 -2.93
C GLY A 97 -19.75 -6.66 -3.50
N THR A 98 -19.15 -5.52 -3.15
CA THR A 98 -19.52 -4.21 -3.70
C THR A 98 -18.42 -3.72 -4.64
N LYS A 99 -18.80 -3.31 -5.85
CA LYS A 99 -17.85 -2.70 -6.77
C LYS A 99 -17.48 -1.31 -6.25
N THR A 100 -16.20 -1.08 -6.01
CA THR A 100 -15.66 0.24 -5.64
C THR A 100 -16.01 1.27 -6.71
N ASN A 101 -16.62 2.39 -6.29
CA ASN A 101 -16.89 3.52 -7.17
C ASN A 101 -15.63 4.40 -7.26
N LEU A 102 -14.93 4.32 -8.39
CA LEU A 102 -13.76 5.16 -8.67
C LEU A 102 -14.22 6.50 -9.27
N GLU A 103 -14.46 7.51 -8.42
CA GLU A 103 -14.75 8.87 -8.89
C GLU A 103 -13.55 9.45 -9.67
N ASP A 104 -12.34 9.12 -9.23
CA ASP A 104 -11.08 9.44 -9.91
C ASP A 104 -10.18 8.19 -9.96
N PRO A 105 -10.17 7.46 -11.10
CA PRO A 105 -9.34 6.27 -11.28
C PRO A 105 -7.83 6.55 -11.26
N GLU A 106 -7.38 7.80 -11.46
CA GLU A 106 -5.97 8.17 -11.31
C GLU A 106 -5.61 8.36 -9.84
N ALA A 107 -6.59 8.66 -8.98
CA ALA A 107 -6.36 8.85 -7.56
C ALA A 107 -6.19 7.53 -6.81
N MET A 108 -7.00 6.51 -7.11
CA MET A 108 -7.08 5.31 -6.27
C MET A 108 -7.32 4.02 -7.05
N GLY A 109 -6.90 2.90 -6.46
CA GLY A 109 -7.21 1.57 -7.00
C GLY A 109 -8.56 1.04 -6.51
N ASP A 110 -9.14 0.11 -7.26
CA ASP A 110 -10.46 -0.47 -6.96
C ASP A 110 -10.44 -1.58 -5.90
N GLY A 111 -9.27 -2.09 -5.53
CA GLY A 111 -9.14 -3.19 -4.57
C GLY A 111 -9.58 -4.55 -5.10
N GLY A 112 -9.71 -4.71 -6.42
CA GLY A 112 -10.20 -5.94 -7.04
C GLY A 112 -9.51 -7.20 -6.50
N GLY A 113 -10.29 -8.15 -5.96
CA GLY A 113 -9.80 -9.41 -5.41
C GLY A 113 -9.00 -9.32 -4.10
N PHE A 114 -8.83 -8.12 -3.52
CA PHE A 114 -8.10 -7.95 -2.26
C PHE A 114 -8.82 -8.65 -1.10
N LEU A 115 -10.11 -8.34 -0.90
CA LEU A 115 -10.90 -8.87 0.21
C LEU A 115 -11.14 -10.38 0.08
N ASP A 116 -11.28 -10.90 -1.15
CA ASP A 116 -11.42 -12.35 -1.40
C ASP A 116 -10.18 -13.14 -0.93
N LYS A 117 -9.02 -12.48 -0.91
CA LYS A 117 -7.75 -13.05 -0.45
C LYS A 117 -7.45 -12.69 1.01
N LEU A 118 -8.28 -11.91 1.69
CA LEU A 118 -8.04 -11.57 3.09
C LEU A 118 -8.71 -12.60 4.01
N THR A 119 -7.94 -13.62 4.39
CA THR A 119 -8.40 -14.68 5.30
C THR A 119 -7.79 -14.54 6.70
N PRO A 120 -8.38 -15.15 7.74
CA PRO A 120 -7.78 -15.18 9.08
C PRO A 120 -6.32 -15.66 9.07
N GLY A 121 -5.49 -15.03 9.90
CA GLY A 121 -4.05 -15.31 10.01
C GLY A 121 -3.17 -14.62 8.95
N ARG A 122 -3.76 -13.88 8.00
CA ARG A 122 -3.02 -13.03 7.06
C ARG A 122 -2.84 -11.62 7.61
N VAL A 123 -1.78 -10.95 7.18
CA VAL A 123 -1.43 -9.58 7.59
C VAL A 123 -1.53 -8.66 6.38
N VAL A 124 -2.07 -7.45 6.59
CA VAL A 124 -2.07 -6.39 5.57
C VAL A 124 -0.87 -5.50 5.80
N VAL A 125 -0.12 -5.20 4.73
CA VAL A 125 1.00 -4.26 4.73
C VAL A 125 0.67 -3.09 3.81
N LEU A 126 0.99 -1.88 4.26
CA LEU A 126 0.87 -0.66 3.46
C LEU A 126 2.27 -0.11 3.16
N TRP A 127 2.54 0.08 1.87
CA TRP A 127 3.80 0.60 1.36
C TRP A 127 3.63 2.08 0.98
N ALA A 128 4.50 2.94 1.49
CA ALA A 128 4.62 4.31 1.00
C ALA A 128 5.69 4.35 -0.09
N VAL A 129 5.27 4.48 -1.34
CA VAL A 129 6.14 4.37 -2.52
C VAL A 129 6.50 5.76 -3.05
N ALA A 130 7.77 5.91 -3.46
CA ALA A 130 8.26 7.02 -4.28
C ALA A 130 9.06 6.42 -5.45
N GLU A 131 8.63 6.67 -6.68
CA GLU A 131 9.16 5.99 -7.86
C GLU A 131 10.58 6.43 -8.21
N GLN A 132 10.85 7.73 -8.09
CA GLN A 132 12.11 8.33 -8.51
C GLN A 132 13.13 8.34 -7.38
N GLN A 133 14.40 8.15 -7.73
CA GLN A 133 15.48 8.26 -6.77
C GLN A 133 15.54 9.68 -6.20
N ALA A 134 15.71 9.81 -4.87
CA ALA A 134 15.64 11.04 -4.09
C ALA A 134 14.24 11.67 -3.92
N TRP A 135 13.17 11.04 -4.41
CA TRP A 135 11.80 11.45 -4.11
C TRP A 135 11.35 10.82 -2.78
N ILE A 136 10.39 11.47 -2.14
CA ILE A 136 9.90 11.08 -0.83
C ILE A 136 8.38 11.19 -0.83
N ASN A 137 7.72 10.08 -0.58
CA ASN A 137 6.33 10.08 -0.13
C ASN A 137 6.31 10.47 1.35
N LYS A 138 5.88 11.70 1.65
CA LYS A 138 5.82 12.19 3.03
C LYS A 138 4.59 11.61 3.70
N VAL A 139 4.78 10.76 4.70
CA VAL A 139 3.68 10.19 5.48
C VAL A 139 3.71 10.79 6.88
N GLN A 140 2.61 11.43 7.26
CA GLN A 140 2.43 11.90 8.63
C GLN A 140 1.60 10.92 9.45
N ASP A 141 0.59 10.30 8.84
CA ASP A 141 -0.27 9.33 9.49
C ASP A 141 -0.80 8.30 8.48
N ALA A 142 -0.91 7.05 8.90
CA ALA A 142 -1.59 6.01 8.14
C ALA A 142 -2.24 5.02 9.10
N THR A 143 -3.51 4.75 8.86
CA THR A 143 -4.30 3.80 9.64
C THR A 143 -4.96 2.82 8.67
N ILE A 144 -4.95 1.54 9.04
CA ILE A 144 -5.66 0.47 8.35
C ILE A 144 -6.70 -0.07 9.34
N GLU A 145 -7.95 -0.10 8.91
CA GLU A 145 -9.05 -0.66 9.69
C GLU A 145 -9.63 -1.82 8.89
N ILE A 146 -9.83 -2.96 9.54
CA ILE A 146 -10.40 -4.16 8.91
C ILE A 146 -11.64 -4.54 9.72
N GLY A 147 -12.80 -4.41 9.08
CA GLY A 147 -14.08 -4.87 9.61
C GLY A 147 -14.41 -6.28 9.09
N TYR A 148 -15.07 -7.07 9.93
CA TYR A 148 -15.62 -8.37 9.54
C TYR A 148 -17.06 -8.45 10.02
N ASP A 149 -17.95 -8.87 9.14
CA ASP A 149 -19.31 -9.23 9.53
C ASP A 149 -19.32 -10.67 10.04
N ILE A 150 -19.82 -10.85 11.26
CA ILE A 150 -20.08 -12.18 11.81
C ILE A 150 -21.53 -12.52 11.46
N VAL A 151 -21.71 -13.48 10.56
CA VAL A 151 -23.02 -14.05 10.19
C VAL A 151 -23.41 -15.16 11.17
#